data_AF-A0A7V1RIM4-F1
#
_entry.id   AF-A0A7V1RIM4-F1
#
_cell.length_a   1.000
_cell.length_b   1.000
_cell.length_c   1.000
_cell.angle_alpha   90.00
_cell.angle_beta   90.00
_cell.angle_gamma   90.00
#
_symmetry.space_group_name_H-M   'P 1'
#
loop_
_entity.id
_entity.type
_entity.pdbx_description
1 polymer ?
#
loop_
_entity_poly.entity_id
_entity_poly.type
_entity_poly.pdbx_seq_one_letter_code
_entity_poly.pdbx_strand_id
1 'polypeptide(L)'
;MSARTAAVRGRGGTERSRAPVRGADRPGAGVPRPRRVGGPTRRLTPRAAVLAALLAVVSLFAVAPARAYLEQRARIAELKHRAEILVRANARLEAEIQRLRDPSEIERLARECLGMVRPGEIAFVPVTRGEGPPPARC
;
A
#
# COMPACT_ATOMS: atom_id res chain seq x y z
N MET A 1 -15.58 -17.62 -28.62
CA MET A 1 -16.00 -18.77 -29.46
C MET A 1 -14.75 -19.51 -29.90
N SER A 2 -14.82 -20.85 -29.96
CA SER A 2 -13.80 -21.81 -30.42
C SER A 2 -12.60 -22.06 -29.46
N ALA A 3 -12.18 -23.29 -29.19
CA ALA A 3 -12.66 -24.61 -29.63
C ALA A 3 -12.21 -25.73 -28.68
N ARG A 4 -12.99 -26.80 -28.72
CA ARG A 4 -12.81 -28.15 -28.14
C ARG A 4 -11.54 -28.85 -28.65
N THR A 5 -11.03 -29.82 -27.85
CA THR A 5 -10.58 -31.19 -28.24
C THR A 5 -10.01 -31.85 -26.97
N ALA A 6 -10.57 -32.89 -26.34
CA ALA A 6 -10.93 -34.27 -26.75
C ALA A 6 -9.74 -35.24 -26.88
N ALA A 7 -9.52 -35.98 -25.78
CA ALA A 7 -9.19 -37.40 -25.59
C ALA A 7 -8.32 -38.19 -26.61
N VAL A 8 -7.37 -38.97 -26.06
CA VAL A 8 -6.86 -40.22 -26.69
C VAL A 8 -6.75 -41.34 -25.64
N ARG A 9 -7.24 -42.53 -26.03
CA ARG A 9 -7.21 -43.83 -25.35
C ARG A 9 -6.04 -44.70 -25.85
N GLY A 10 -5.70 -45.72 -25.07
CA GLY A 10 -5.13 -47.01 -25.50
C GLY A 10 -4.57 -47.73 -24.26
N ARG A 11 -5.03 -48.89 -23.75
CA ARG A 11 -5.64 -50.15 -24.21
C ARG A 11 -4.66 -51.14 -24.85
N GLY A 12 -4.52 -52.30 -24.17
CA GLY A 12 -3.90 -53.55 -24.64
C GLY A 12 -2.64 -53.89 -23.83
N GLY A 13 -2.44 -55.06 -23.21
CA GLY A 13 -3.11 -56.35 -23.30
C GLY A 13 -2.06 -57.47 -23.40
N THR A 14 -2.40 -58.68 -22.90
CA THR A 14 -1.71 -60.00 -23.00
C THR A 14 -0.69 -60.31 -21.88
N GLU A 15 -1.01 -61.19 -20.91
CA GLU A 15 -1.00 -62.69 -20.94
C GLU A 15 0.43 -63.28 -20.92
N ARG A 16 0.81 -64.36 -20.22
CA ARG A 16 0.21 -65.32 -19.27
C ARG A 16 1.35 -66.30 -18.93
N SER A 17 1.61 -66.65 -17.66
CA SER A 17 2.23 -67.95 -17.30
C SER A 17 2.14 -68.33 -15.82
N ARG A 18 1.18 -69.24 -15.55
CA ARG A 18 1.20 -70.46 -14.71
C ARG A 18 2.01 -70.53 -13.38
N ALA A 19 1.27 -70.41 -12.27
CA ALA A 19 1.11 -71.27 -11.06
C ALA A 19 2.12 -72.40 -10.69
N PRO A 20 2.08 -72.98 -9.45
CA PRO A 20 1.65 -72.47 -8.12
C PRO A 20 2.64 -72.83 -6.98
N VAL A 21 2.56 -72.16 -5.81
CA VAL A 21 3.00 -72.77 -4.52
C VAL A 21 1.96 -72.45 -3.44
N ARG A 22 1.53 -73.50 -2.75
CA ARG A 22 0.54 -73.53 -1.67
C ARG A 22 1.05 -72.83 -0.41
N GLY A 23 0.09 -72.22 0.28
CA GLY A 23 0.00 -72.27 1.75
C GLY A 23 0.65 -71.12 2.48
N ALA A 24 -0.19 -70.21 3.01
CA ALA A 24 -0.26 -69.90 4.44
C ALA A 24 -1.11 -68.63 4.66
N ASP A 25 -2.11 -68.80 5.52
CA ASP A 25 -2.75 -67.83 6.42
C ASP A 25 -3.06 -66.38 5.98
N ARG A 26 -4.36 -66.08 6.00
CA ARG A 26 -4.90 -64.73 6.31
C ARG A 26 -5.04 -64.64 7.84
N PRO A 27 -4.76 -63.49 8.49
CA PRO A 27 -5.77 -62.42 8.49
C PRO A 27 -5.23 -60.97 8.62
N GLY A 28 -6.10 -60.00 8.31
CA GLY A 28 -6.08 -58.69 8.97
C GLY A 28 -5.74 -57.49 8.08
N ALA A 29 -6.78 -56.89 7.49
CA ALA A 29 -6.72 -55.54 6.93
C ALA A 29 -6.47 -54.51 8.05
N GLY A 30 -5.28 -53.92 8.09
CA GLY A 30 -4.93 -52.83 8.99
C GLY A 30 -5.15 -51.48 8.32
N VAL A 31 -6.19 -50.75 8.74
CA VAL A 31 -6.36 -49.32 8.45
C VAL A 31 -5.20 -48.55 9.09
N PRO A 32 -4.47 -47.67 8.36
CA PRO A 32 -3.47 -46.82 8.99
C PRO A 32 -4.16 -45.79 9.89
N ARG A 33 -4.11 -46.01 11.20
CA ARG A 33 -4.54 -45.02 12.21
C ARG A 33 -3.56 -43.84 12.18
N PRO A 34 -4.05 -42.58 12.27
CA PRO A 34 -3.15 -41.44 12.36
C PRO A 34 -2.29 -41.58 13.61
N ARG A 35 -0.96 -41.54 13.43
CA ARG A 35 -0.01 -41.40 14.54
C ARG A 35 -0.38 -40.12 15.29
N ARG A 36 -1.08 -40.28 16.42
CA ARG A 36 -1.14 -39.21 17.42
C ARG A 36 0.29 -38.98 17.88
N VAL A 37 0.83 -37.83 17.55
CA VAL A 37 2.11 -37.37 18.10
C VAL A 37 1.86 -37.15 19.59
N GLY A 38 2.09 -38.21 20.37
CA GLY A 38 2.18 -38.13 21.82
C GLY A 38 3.45 -37.39 22.16
N GLY A 39 3.36 -36.06 22.24
CA GLY A 39 4.40 -35.26 22.88
C GLY A 39 4.59 -35.76 24.31
N PRO A 40 5.82 -35.78 24.85
CA PRO A 40 6.08 -36.27 26.18
C PRO A 40 5.18 -35.52 27.16
N THR A 41 4.39 -36.25 27.94
CA THR A 41 3.61 -35.69 29.05
C THR A 41 4.61 -35.25 30.12
N ARG A 42 5.27 -34.11 29.89
CA ARG A 42 6.02 -33.38 30.90
C ARG A 42 5.06 -33.22 32.05
N ARG A 43 5.34 -33.89 33.16
CA ARG A 43 4.64 -33.67 34.43
C ARG A 43 4.61 -32.16 34.63
N LEU A 44 3.41 -31.59 34.54
CA LEU A 44 3.19 -30.15 34.66
C LEU A 44 3.50 -29.80 36.11
N THR A 45 4.77 -29.54 36.40
CA THR A 45 5.11 -28.89 37.65
C THR A 45 4.46 -27.50 37.62
N PRO A 46 3.91 -27.02 38.75
CA PRO A 46 3.26 -25.71 38.79
C PRO A 46 4.21 -24.61 38.28
N ARG A 47 5.52 -24.78 38.48
CA ARG A 47 6.57 -23.91 37.92
C ARG A 47 6.60 -23.87 36.39
N ALA A 48 6.42 -25.01 35.72
CA ALA A 48 6.38 -25.05 34.25
C ALA A 48 5.10 -24.39 33.69
N ALA A 49 3.97 -24.53 34.39
CA ALA A 49 2.73 -23.84 34.02
C ALA A 49 2.86 -22.31 34.18
N VAL A 50 3.47 -21.85 35.28
CA VAL A 50 3.74 -20.42 35.49
C VAL A 50 4.69 -19.87 34.43
N LEU A 51 5.77 -20.59 34.09
CA LEU A 51 6.68 -20.17 33.02
C LEU A 51 5.99 -20.09 31.66
N ALA A 52 5.13 -21.06 31.33
CA ALA A 52 4.36 -21.05 30.09
C ALA A 52 3.37 -19.87 30.05
N ALA A 53 2.69 -19.58 31.17
CA ALA A 53 1.81 -18.44 31.30
C ALA A 53 2.55 -17.11 31.13
N LEU A 54 3.74 -16.96 31.75
CA LEU A 54 4.58 -15.77 31.59
C LEU A 54 5.02 -15.58 30.12
N LEU A 55 5.47 -16.65 29.45
CA LEU A 55 5.82 -16.59 28.04
C LEU A 55 4.62 -16.24 27.15
N ALA A 56 3.44 -16.76 27.46
CA ALA A 56 2.21 -16.42 26.76
C ALA A 56 1.85 -14.94 26.94
N VAL A 57 1.97 -14.40 28.16
CA VAL A 57 1.75 -12.98 28.45
C VAL A 57 2.77 -12.12 27.70
N VAL A 58 4.07 -12.41 27.79
CA VAL A 58 5.12 -11.66 27.06
C VAL A 58 4.85 -11.68 25.56
N SER A 59 4.47 -12.83 25.02
CA SER A 59 4.15 -12.96 23.59
C SER A 59 2.95 -12.10 23.20
N LEU A 60 1.85 -12.12 23.97
CA LEU A 60 0.66 -11.29 23.75
C LEU A 60 0.99 -9.79 23.79
N PHE A 61 1.81 -9.36 24.74
CA PHE A 61 2.29 -7.97 24.83
C PHE A 61 3.21 -7.59 23.67
N ALA A 62 3.94 -8.55 23.07
CA ALA A 62 4.88 -8.32 21.97
C ALA A 62 4.25 -8.28 20.57
N VAL A 63 3.02 -8.80 20.39
CA VAL A 63 2.32 -8.74 19.08
C VAL A 63 1.97 -7.31 18.68
N ALA A 64 1.59 -6.46 19.64
CA ALA A 64 1.22 -5.07 19.39
C ALA A 64 2.39 -4.11 19.03
N PRO A 65 3.57 -4.16 19.69
CA PRO A 65 4.69 -3.28 19.33
C PRO A 65 5.29 -3.60 17.96
N ALA A 66 5.25 -4.86 17.50
CA ALA A 66 5.76 -5.23 16.18
C ALA A 66 5.03 -4.52 15.03
N ARG A 67 3.69 -4.42 15.13
CA ARG A 67 2.86 -3.66 14.16
C ARG A 67 3.06 -2.15 14.26
N ALA A 68 3.17 -1.61 15.48
CA ALA A 68 3.40 -0.17 15.69
C ALA A 68 4.76 0.29 15.18
N TYR A 69 5.80 -0.56 15.29
CA TYR A 69 7.15 -0.26 14.83
C TYR A 69 7.24 -0.14 13.29
N LEU A 70 6.49 -0.96 12.56
CA LEU A 70 6.44 -0.92 11.10
C LEU A 70 5.64 0.31 10.59
N GLU A 71 4.53 0.65 11.25
CA GLU A 71 3.76 1.86 10.92
C GLU A 71 4.50 3.16 11.29
N GLN A 72 5.31 3.18 12.36
CA GLN A 72 6.06 4.37 12.77
C GLN A 72 7.10 4.82 11.73
N ARG A 73 7.76 3.89 11.03
CA ARG A 73 8.77 4.25 10.02
C ARG A 73 8.15 4.93 8.80
N ALA A 74 7.00 4.46 8.34
CA ALA A 74 6.25 5.11 7.27
C ALA A 74 5.82 6.53 7.66
N ARG A 75 5.34 6.70 8.90
CA ARG A 75 4.95 8.03 9.43
C ARG A 75 6.13 9.01 9.47
N ILE A 76 7.34 8.57 9.82
CA ILE A 76 8.52 9.45 9.84
C ILE A 76 8.90 9.90 8.42
N ALA A 77 8.89 8.99 7.45
CA ALA A 77 9.19 9.33 6.06
C ALA A 77 8.15 10.30 5.47
N GLU A 78 6.87 10.04 5.74
CA GLU A 78 5.76 10.89 5.31
C GLU A 78 5.82 12.28 5.94
N LEU A 79 6.08 12.38 7.25
CA LEU A 79 6.18 13.68 7.94
C LEU A 79 7.36 14.51 7.43
N LYS A 80 8.51 13.87 7.16
CA LYS A 80 9.67 14.55 6.55
C LYS A 80 9.35 15.08 5.17
N HIS A 81 8.70 14.26 4.33
CA HIS A 81 8.30 14.68 2.98
C HIS A 81 7.32 15.87 3.01
N ARG A 82 6.33 15.83 3.91
CA ARG A 82 5.40 16.96 4.11
C ARG A 82 6.11 18.22 4.57
N ALA A 83 7.07 18.10 5.51
CA ALA A 83 7.86 19.24 5.95
C ALA A 83 8.67 19.87 4.81
N GLU A 84 9.32 19.06 3.96
CA GLU A 84 10.04 19.56 2.80
C GLU A 84 9.14 20.30 1.80
N ILE A 85 7.94 19.77 1.53
CA ILE A 85 6.95 20.43 0.66
C ILE A 85 6.57 21.79 1.23
N LEU A 86 6.28 21.87 2.53
CA LEU A 86 5.89 23.11 3.20
C LEU A 86 7.02 24.14 3.19
N VAL A 87 8.27 23.71 3.41
CA VAL A 87 9.44 24.60 3.34
C VAL A 87 9.59 25.19 1.94
N ARG A 88 9.46 24.38 0.89
CA ARG A 88 9.52 24.88 -0.50
C ARG A 88 8.38 25.82 -0.84
N ALA A 89 7.17 25.50 -0.38
CA ALA A 89 6.00 26.36 -0.57
C ALA A 89 6.19 27.72 0.13
N ASN A 90 6.69 27.72 1.37
CA ASN A 90 6.96 28.93 2.11
C ASN A 90 8.02 29.79 1.42
N ALA A 91 9.14 29.20 0.99
CA ALA A 91 10.17 29.93 0.26
C ALA A 91 9.65 30.56 -1.05
N ARG A 92 8.75 29.87 -1.77
CA ARG A 92 8.10 30.41 -2.97
C ARG A 92 7.20 31.60 -2.62
N LEU A 93 6.38 31.47 -1.58
CA LEU A 93 5.47 32.52 -1.13
C LEU A 93 6.24 33.74 -0.61
N GLU A 94 7.32 33.54 0.15
CA GLU A 94 8.19 34.62 0.59
C GLU A 94 8.81 35.37 -0.59
N ALA A 95 9.29 34.65 -1.62
CA ALA A 95 9.80 35.28 -2.83
C ALA A 95 8.72 36.08 -3.59
N GLU A 96 7.48 35.60 -3.60
CA GLU A 96 6.34 36.30 -4.18
C GLU A 96 5.96 37.54 -3.40
N ILE A 97 5.93 37.46 -2.06
CA ILE A 97 5.71 38.61 -1.17
C ILE A 97 6.80 39.66 -1.39
N GLN A 98 8.06 39.26 -1.51
CA GLN A 98 9.15 40.22 -1.74
C GLN A 98 9.03 40.90 -3.11
N ARG A 99 8.59 40.19 -4.15
CA ARG A 99 8.26 40.81 -5.45
C ARG A 99 7.10 41.79 -5.33
N LEU A 100 6.03 41.40 -4.62
CA LEU A 100 4.85 42.22 -4.41
C LEU A 100 5.08 43.40 -3.44
N ARG A 101 6.22 43.49 -2.75
CA ARG A 101 6.57 44.65 -1.93
C ARG A 101 7.08 45.82 -2.75
N ASP A 102 7.55 45.58 -3.98
CA ASP A 102 7.96 46.66 -4.85
C ASP A 102 6.71 47.42 -5.34
N PRO A 103 6.59 48.74 -5.06
CA PRO A 103 5.44 49.52 -5.49
C PRO A 103 5.26 49.52 -7.02
N SER A 104 6.33 49.33 -7.79
CA SER A 104 6.24 49.25 -9.25
C SER A 104 5.54 47.98 -9.75
N GLU A 105 5.74 46.84 -9.07
CA GLU A 105 5.06 45.58 -9.38
C GLU A 105 3.58 45.63 -8.99
N ILE A 106 3.25 46.22 -7.84
CA ILE A 106 1.85 46.45 -7.43
C ILE A 106 1.16 47.33 -8.47
N GLU A 107 1.80 48.41 -8.90
CA GLU A 107 1.24 49.31 -9.90
C GLU A 107 1.03 48.61 -11.25
N ARG A 108 2.00 47.80 -11.69
CA ARG A 108 1.89 46.99 -12.91
C ARG A 108 0.70 46.03 -12.83
N LEU A 109 0.55 45.29 -11.73
CA LEU A 109 -0.59 44.39 -11.51
C LEU A 109 -1.91 45.14 -11.39
N ALA A 110 -1.94 46.30 -10.75
CA ALA A 110 -3.14 47.12 -10.65
C ALA A 110 -3.60 47.63 -12.04
N ARG A 111 -2.66 48.00 -12.91
CA ARG A 111 -2.94 48.41 -14.29
C ARG A 111 -3.37 47.23 -15.17
N GLU A 112 -2.66 46.09 -15.09
CA GLU A 112 -2.90 44.90 -15.93
C GLU A 112 -4.13 44.09 -15.49
N CYS A 113 -4.29 43.85 -14.18
CA CYS A 113 -5.37 43.00 -13.64
C CYS A 113 -6.64 43.78 -13.35
N LEU A 114 -6.51 45.02 -12.87
CA LEU A 114 -7.63 45.79 -12.31
C LEU A 114 -7.99 47.02 -13.16
N GLY A 115 -7.23 47.31 -14.23
CA GLY A 115 -7.44 48.50 -15.06
C GLY A 115 -7.34 49.82 -14.30
N MET A 116 -6.64 49.83 -13.15
CA MET A 116 -6.49 51.01 -12.32
C MET A 116 -5.51 52.01 -12.94
N VAL A 117 -5.76 53.29 -12.75
CA VAL A 117 -4.89 54.40 -13.16
C VAL A 117 -4.61 55.33 -12.00
N ARG A 118 -3.51 56.11 -12.07
CA ARG A 118 -3.20 57.07 -11.01
C ARG A 118 -4.25 58.19 -10.98
N PRO A 119 -4.50 58.80 -9.81
CA PRO A 119 -5.35 60.00 -9.73
C PRO A 119 -4.84 61.09 -10.67
N GLY A 120 -5.67 61.52 -11.63
CA GLY A 120 -5.34 62.53 -12.64
C GLY A 120 -4.87 61.98 -14.00
N GLU A 121 -4.70 60.66 -14.14
CA GLU A 121 -4.44 60.01 -15.44
C GLU A 121 -5.75 59.58 -16.12
N ILE A 122 -5.80 59.64 -17.46
CA ILE A 122 -6.96 59.21 -18.26
C ILE A 122 -6.58 57.90 -18.97
N ALA A 123 -7.33 56.82 -18.70
CA ALA A 123 -7.14 55.52 -19.35
C ALA A 123 -7.76 55.52 -20.76
N PHE A 124 -7.00 55.12 -21.77
CA PHE A 124 -7.51 54.87 -23.12
C PHE A 124 -7.56 53.37 -23.37
N VAL A 125 -8.74 52.85 -23.68
CA VAL A 125 -8.93 51.42 -24.03
C VAL A 125 -9.30 51.33 -25.51
N PRO A 126 -8.51 50.64 -26.34
CA PRO A 126 -8.85 50.46 -27.75
C PRO A 126 -10.05 49.53 -27.85
N VAL A 127 -11.18 50.06 -28.34
CA VAL A 127 -12.38 49.26 -28.63
C VAL A 127 -12.41 48.96 -30.12
N THR A 128 -12.21 47.70 -30.49
CA THR A 128 -12.43 47.23 -31.85
C THR A 128 -13.94 47.10 -32.10
N ARG A 129 -14.44 47.53 -33.26
CA ARG A 129 -15.88 47.54 -33.55
C ARG A 129 -16.49 46.14 -33.38
N GLY A 130 -17.29 45.95 -32.32
CA GLY A 130 -17.99 44.70 -32.02
C GLY A 130 -17.33 43.81 -30.96
N GLU A 131 -16.13 44.15 -30.48
CA GLU A 131 -15.42 43.40 -29.43
C GLU A 131 -15.28 44.29 -28.18
N GLY A 132 -15.62 43.75 -27.01
CA GLY A 132 -15.38 44.41 -25.73
C GLY A 132 -13.89 44.55 -25.41
N PRO A 133 -13.54 45.25 -24.32
CA PRO A 133 -12.15 45.37 -23.88
C PRO A 133 -11.54 43.97 -23.63
N PRO A 134 -10.27 43.75 -24.00
CA PRO A 134 -9.62 42.45 -23.84
C PRO A 134 -9.58 42.05 -22.35
N PRO A 135 -9.72 40.75 -22.03
CA PRO A 135 -9.71 40.29 -20.65
C PRO A 135 -8.35 40.54 -19.98
N ALA A 136 -8.38 40.84 -18.68
CA ALA A 136 -7.20 40.96 -17.85
C ALA A 136 -6.35 39.68 -17.88
N ARG A 137 -5.02 39.81 -17.97
CA ARG A 137 -4.07 38.69 -18.05
C ARG A 137 -3.46 38.40 -16.68
N CYS A 138 -4.30 37.86 -15.80
CA CYS A 138 -3.98 37.40 -14.45
C CYS A 138 -4.70 36.05 -14.27
#